data_AF-W2W4S2-F1
#
_entry.id   AF-W2W4S2-F1
#
_cell.length_a   1.000
_cell.length_b   1.000
_cell.length_c   1.000
_cell.angle_alpha   90.00
_cell.angle_beta   90.00
_cell.angle_gamma   90.00
#
_symmetry.space_group_name_H-M   'P 1'
#
loop_
_entity.id
_entity.type
_entity.pdbx_description
1 polymer ?
#
loop_
_entity_poly.entity_id
_entity_poly.type
_entity_poly.pdbx_seq_one_letter_code
_entity_poly.pdbx_strand_id
1 'polypeptide(L)'
;MEFDRSADETGPRREDELVLLVWRRSFHKDGPENDAERAIYQRLLTLVAEHEDGNEAELMSILLGEASAKMQYLDPEWGFVDASNIVSRVDECIIALQEQPKKHFLDPLSWDMPPHKAVVSVVEAVLLLFDVPLPPKLSDEDMWRACWGLWIVKNIEAHSSGWEWMAHNEPIGLFTKPYALSVANLDRVCELLQITRHLAPPGHRCWHHLPAYTSLRDWAGACAAYLHMVEHCLPEFHGFEAVQKLVTPPKRTPKENVWFRCESEDGVAYFYNRLYQSITLDRPHDFDGAHITQKSIPSVIRERIAEVLQADVSTRLELERRGKLKIHAQLLDQDQWIECFDTRTQTKYYYSIRHYKTSPTPPEHGVFEIYRESFAYASVLRLQAAYRRRRLEQKTQVRKAKRGTLPSFATFASKGRTKAQHS
;
A
#
# COMPACT_ATOMS: atom_id res chain seq x y z
N MET A 1 26.37 45.05 -35.20
CA MET A 1 27.69 44.59 -34.72
C MET A 1 27.48 44.30 -33.24
N GLU A 2 27.12 43.07 -32.90
CA GLU A 2 28.07 41.97 -32.59
C GLU A 2 29.05 42.43 -31.50
N PHE A 3 29.12 41.81 -30.33
CA PHE A 3 29.37 40.38 -30.17
C PHE A 3 28.73 39.80 -28.91
N ASP A 4 28.16 38.64 -29.14
CA ASP A 4 27.87 37.56 -28.22
C ASP A 4 29.16 36.99 -27.60
N ARG A 5 29.07 36.54 -26.35
CA ARG A 5 29.96 35.55 -25.72
C ARG A 5 29.38 35.13 -24.37
N SER A 6 28.33 34.32 -24.45
CA SER A 6 28.09 33.24 -23.49
C SER A 6 29.30 32.30 -23.49
N ALA A 7 30.08 32.33 -22.42
CA ALA A 7 30.99 31.24 -22.08
C ALA A 7 30.34 30.52 -20.88
N ASP A 8 29.62 29.47 -21.20
CA ASP A 8 29.09 28.48 -20.27
C ASP A 8 30.28 27.62 -19.81
N GLU A 9 30.94 28.03 -18.73
CA GLU A 9 31.97 27.22 -18.05
C GLU A 9 31.27 26.11 -17.25
N THR A 10 30.88 25.02 -17.93
CA THR A 10 30.49 23.77 -17.30
C THR A 10 31.66 22.78 -17.36
N GLY A 11 32.65 23.00 -16.48
CA GLY A 11 33.54 21.90 -16.09
C GLY A 11 32.71 20.78 -15.42
N PRO A 12 33.17 19.52 -15.43
CA PRO A 12 32.49 18.45 -14.72
C PRO A 12 32.27 18.88 -13.26
N ARG A 13 31.07 18.70 -12.74
CA ARG A 13 30.79 19.06 -11.34
C ARG A 13 31.72 18.22 -10.47
N ARG A 14 32.27 18.81 -9.41
CA ARG A 14 33.20 18.13 -8.48
C ARG A 14 32.65 16.80 -7.94
N GLU A 15 31.33 16.71 -7.84
CA GLU A 15 30.55 15.52 -7.49
C GLU A 15 30.67 14.39 -8.52
N ASP A 16 30.68 14.73 -9.81
CA ASP A 16 30.88 13.77 -10.90
C ASP A 16 32.28 13.16 -10.86
N GLU A 17 33.30 13.95 -10.46
CA GLU A 17 34.69 13.48 -10.34
C GLU A 17 34.85 12.42 -9.24
N LEU A 18 34.13 12.57 -8.12
CA LEU A 18 34.13 11.60 -7.03
C LEU A 18 33.51 10.27 -7.45
N VAL A 19 32.36 10.32 -8.14
CA VAL A 19 31.72 9.11 -8.69
C VAL A 19 32.64 8.42 -9.69
N LEU A 20 33.32 9.19 -10.56
CA LEU A 20 34.25 8.66 -11.55
C LEU A 20 35.49 8.01 -10.89
N LEU A 21 35.95 8.56 -9.77
CA LEU A 21 37.03 7.98 -8.96
C LEU A 21 36.61 6.65 -8.32
N VAL A 22 35.42 6.60 -7.71
CA VAL A 22 34.85 5.36 -7.15
C VAL A 22 34.65 4.34 -8.25
N TRP A 23 34.13 4.74 -9.41
CA TRP A 23 33.90 3.87 -10.56
C TRP A 23 35.18 3.21 -11.04
N ARG A 24 36.23 4.01 -11.28
CA ARG A 24 37.55 3.50 -11.68
C ARG A 24 38.16 2.57 -10.64
N ARG A 25 37.96 2.88 -9.35
CA ARG A 25 38.48 2.07 -8.25
C ARG A 25 37.78 0.73 -8.11
N SER A 26 36.46 0.69 -8.31
CA SER A 26 35.65 -0.52 -8.12
C SER A 26 35.62 -1.41 -9.37
N PHE A 27 35.50 -0.82 -10.57
CA PHE A 27 35.26 -1.55 -11.81
C PHE A 27 36.47 -1.57 -12.76
N HIS A 28 37.52 -0.79 -12.47
CA HIS A 28 38.70 -0.66 -13.34
C HIS A 28 38.39 -0.21 -14.78
N LYS A 29 37.33 0.60 -14.93
CA LYS A 29 36.85 1.16 -16.22
C LYS A 29 36.75 2.68 -16.15
N ASP A 30 36.79 3.34 -17.30
CA ASP A 30 36.62 4.80 -17.41
C ASP A 30 35.16 5.27 -17.40
N GLY A 31 34.21 4.35 -17.58
CA GLY A 31 32.78 4.64 -17.53
C GLY A 31 31.93 3.38 -17.72
N PRO A 32 30.61 3.51 -17.65
CA PRO A 32 29.68 2.40 -17.85
C PRO A 32 29.48 2.06 -19.32
N GLU A 33 29.56 0.78 -19.67
CA GLU A 33 29.51 0.27 -21.04
C GLU A 33 28.12 -0.31 -21.40
N ASN A 34 27.44 -0.91 -20.43
CA ASN A 34 26.12 -1.55 -20.61
C ASN A 34 25.04 -0.89 -19.71
N ASP A 35 23.79 -1.31 -19.88
CA ASP A 35 22.66 -0.72 -19.18
C ASP A 35 22.72 -0.98 -17.66
N ALA A 36 23.20 -2.15 -17.23
CA ALA A 36 23.40 -2.50 -15.84
C ALA A 36 24.45 -1.61 -15.14
N GLU A 37 25.58 -1.39 -15.80
CA GLU A 37 26.62 -0.49 -15.34
C GLU A 37 26.13 0.97 -15.28
N ARG A 38 25.34 1.40 -16.28
CA ARG A 38 24.74 2.74 -16.26
C ARG A 38 23.77 2.92 -15.10
N ALA A 39 23.00 1.90 -14.74
CA ALA A 39 22.09 1.95 -13.60
C ALA A 39 22.85 2.15 -12.28
N ILE A 40 23.97 1.44 -12.08
CA ILE A 40 24.83 1.63 -10.90
C ILE A 40 25.46 3.02 -10.91
N TYR A 41 26.01 3.47 -12.05
CA TYR A 41 26.61 4.79 -12.16
C TYR A 41 25.62 5.91 -11.81
N GLN A 42 24.39 5.81 -12.32
CA GLN A 42 23.31 6.75 -11.98
C GLN A 42 22.95 6.70 -10.48
N ARG A 43 22.90 5.51 -9.87
CA ARG A 43 22.64 5.39 -8.44
C ARG A 43 23.72 6.07 -7.61
N LEU A 44 24.99 5.95 -7.98
CA LEU A 44 26.10 6.65 -7.32
C LEU A 44 25.96 8.17 -7.43
N LEU A 45 25.58 8.70 -8.59
CA LEU A 45 25.30 10.14 -8.75
C LEU A 45 24.16 10.60 -7.83
N THR A 46 23.08 9.82 -7.75
CA THR A 46 21.95 10.14 -6.87
C THR A 46 22.36 10.15 -5.40
N LEU A 47 23.20 9.20 -4.96
CA LEU A 47 23.71 9.16 -3.59
C LEU A 47 24.59 10.38 -3.25
N VAL A 48 25.35 10.89 -4.23
CA VAL A 48 26.09 12.14 -4.04
C VAL A 48 25.14 13.32 -3.85
N ALA A 49 24.10 13.42 -4.66
CA ALA A 49 23.08 14.46 -4.52
C ALA A 49 22.30 14.38 -3.19
N GLU A 50 22.06 13.17 -2.67
CA GLU A 50 21.41 12.95 -1.37
C GLU A 50 22.30 13.36 -0.18
N HIS A 51 23.61 13.44 -0.38
CA HIS A 51 24.61 13.68 0.67
C HIS A 51 25.52 14.90 0.36
N GLU A 52 25.01 15.91 -0.36
CA GLU A 52 25.74 17.13 -0.75
C GLU A 52 26.41 17.86 0.45
N ASP A 53 25.79 17.79 1.63
CA ASP A 53 26.29 18.44 2.87
C ASP A 53 27.26 17.57 3.69
N GLY A 54 27.56 16.34 3.23
CA GLY A 54 28.34 15.34 3.96
C GLY A 54 29.86 15.53 3.90
N ASN A 55 30.58 14.88 4.81
CA ASN A 55 32.04 14.80 4.75
C ASN A 55 32.48 13.97 3.53
N GLU A 56 33.41 14.46 2.73
CA GLU A 56 33.93 13.77 1.53
C GLU A 56 34.43 12.35 1.83
N ALA A 57 35.04 12.13 3.00
CA ALA A 57 35.51 10.79 3.41
C ALA A 57 34.35 9.82 3.73
N GLU A 58 33.26 10.33 4.31
CA GLU A 58 32.06 9.56 4.63
C GLU A 58 31.31 9.22 3.35
N LEU A 59 31.14 10.20 2.46
CA LEU A 59 30.56 10.03 1.14
C LEU A 59 31.33 9.00 0.31
N MET A 60 32.67 9.09 0.29
CA MET A 60 33.53 8.10 -0.37
C MET A 60 33.29 6.68 0.15
N SER A 61 33.12 6.54 1.47
CA SER A 61 32.84 5.24 2.09
C SER A 61 31.47 4.70 1.67
N ILE A 62 30.44 5.55 1.63
CA ILE A 62 29.09 5.18 1.18
C ILE A 62 29.11 4.73 -0.28
N LEU A 63 29.75 5.50 -1.16
CA LEU A 63 29.83 5.18 -2.59
C LEU A 63 30.60 3.89 -2.86
N LEU A 64 31.71 3.65 -2.16
CA LEU A 64 32.46 2.40 -2.26
C LEU A 64 31.64 1.22 -1.74
N GLY A 65 30.89 1.40 -0.64
CA GLY A 65 29.96 0.42 -0.12
C GLY A 65 28.92 0.03 -1.17
N GLU A 66 28.23 1.02 -1.74
CA GLU A 66 27.19 0.83 -2.76
C GLU A 66 27.73 0.12 -4.02
N ALA A 67 28.90 0.54 -4.51
CA ALA A 67 29.55 -0.09 -5.66
C ALA A 67 29.91 -1.56 -5.35
N SER A 68 30.47 -1.82 -4.17
CA SER A 68 30.88 -3.17 -3.76
C SER A 68 29.69 -4.12 -3.60
N ALA A 69 28.56 -3.65 -3.06
CA ALA A 69 27.35 -4.44 -2.86
C ALA A 69 26.73 -4.87 -4.20
N LYS A 70 26.86 -4.06 -5.25
CA LYS A 70 26.26 -4.32 -6.57
C LYS A 70 27.19 -5.03 -7.55
N MET A 71 28.50 -5.01 -7.29
CA MET A 71 29.53 -5.54 -8.19
C MET A 71 29.32 -7.02 -8.57
N GLN A 72 28.90 -7.86 -7.63
CA GLN A 72 28.71 -9.29 -7.90
C GLN A 72 27.59 -9.58 -8.92
N TYR A 73 26.61 -8.67 -9.05
CA TYR A 73 25.47 -8.86 -9.96
C TYR A 73 25.76 -8.37 -11.38
N LEU A 74 26.89 -7.71 -11.60
CA LEU A 74 27.39 -7.35 -12.93
C LEU A 74 28.08 -8.53 -13.63
N ASP A 75 28.43 -9.57 -12.89
CA ASP A 75 29.08 -10.75 -13.46
C ASP A 75 28.12 -11.40 -14.48
N PRO A 76 28.52 -11.56 -15.75
CA PRO A 76 27.70 -12.23 -16.77
C PRO A 76 27.36 -13.68 -16.42
N GLU A 77 28.16 -14.33 -15.57
CA GLU A 77 27.89 -15.68 -15.08
C GLU A 77 26.83 -15.70 -13.96
N TRP A 78 26.63 -14.58 -13.27
CA TRP A 78 25.62 -14.47 -12.22
C TRP A 78 24.21 -14.50 -12.81
N GLY A 79 23.40 -15.45 -12.37
CA GLY A 79 22.05 -15.60 -12.91
C GLY A 79 21.11 -16.44 -12.07
N PHE A 80 20.20 -17.15 -12.75
CA PHE A 80 19.15 -17.94 -12.11
C PHE A 80 19.74 -19.02 -11.17
N VAL A 81 20.84 -19.65 -11.56
CA VAL A 81 21.46 -20.73 -10.77
C VAL A 81 21.97 -20.20 -9.44
N ASP A 82 22.69 -19.08 -9.43
CA ASP A 82 23.20 -18.45 -8.21
C ASP A 82 22.07 -17.97 -7.30
N ALA A 83 21.07 -17.31 -7.88
CA ALA A 83 19.88 -16.89 -7.14
C ALA A 83 19.13 -18.08 -6.54
N SER A 84 18.98 -19.16 -7.29
CA SER A 84 18.36 -20.41 -6.83
C SER A 84 19.17 -21.07 -5.71
N ASN A 85 20.50 -21.03 -5.78
CA ASN A 85 21.38 -21.58 -4.74
C ASN A 85 21.25 -20.78 -3.42
N ILE A 86 21.09 -19.46 -3.50
CA ILE A 86 20.86 -18.62 -2.32
C ILE A 86 19.52 -18.99 -1.67
N VAL A 87 18.44 -19.10 -2.45
CA VAL A 87 17.11 -19.45 -1.95
C VAL A 87 17.09 -20.87 -1.39
N SER A 88 17.64 -21.85 -2.12
CA SER A 88 17.71 -23.23 -1.65
C SER A 88 18.53 -23.35 -0.36
N ARG A 89 19.58 -22.54 -0.21
CA ARG A 89 20.38 -22.52 1.01
C ARG A 89 19.58 -22.02 2.21
N VAL A 90 18.73 -21.01 2.02
CA VAL A 90 17.80 -20.56 3.06
C VAL A 90 16.86 -21.69 3.44
N ASP A 91 16.26 -22.37 2.47
CA ASP A 91 15.35 -23.49 2.72
C ASP A 91 16.03 -24.65 3.48
N GLU A 92 17.25 -25.03 3.08
CA GLU A 92 18.07 -26.02 3.79
C GLU A 92 18.33 -25.61 5.25
N CYS A 93 18.70 -24.35 5.47
CA CYS A 93 18.94 -23.83 6.82
C CYS A 93 17.66 -23.78 7.67
N ILE A 94 16.51 -23.48 7.05
CA ILE A 94 15.20 -23.54 7.71
C ILE A 94 14.90 -24.97 8.16
N ILE A 95 15.05 -25.96 7.27
CA ILE A 95 14.84 -27.38 7.58
C ILE A 95 15.78 -27.80 8.73
N ALA A 96 17.08 -27.49 8.61
CA ALA A 96 18.07 -27.84 9.62
C ALA A 96 17.79 -27.20 10.99
N LEU A 97 17.23 -25.99 11.03
CA LEU A 97 16.79 -25.32 12.26
C LEU A 97 15.55 -25.98 12.86
N GLN A 98 14.58 -26.37 12.03
CA GLN A 98 13.37 -27.04 12.49
C GLN A 98 13.61 -28.44 13.05
N GLU A 99 14.67 -29.10 12.61
CA GLU A 99 15.10 -30.38 13.18
C GLU A 99 15.71 -30.22 14.59
N GLN A 100 16.11 -29.01 15.01
CA GLN A 100 16.74 -28.78 16.31
C GLN A 100 15.70 -28.84 17.44
N PRO A 101 15.86 -29.68 18.47
CA PRO A 101 14.91 -29.70 19.58
C PRO A 101 14.93 -28.37 20.35
N LYS A 102 13.74 -27.88 20.78
CA LYS A 102 13.55 -26.61 21.52
C LYS A 102 14.54 -26.44 22.69
N LYS A 103 14.80 -27.51 23.44
CA LYS A 103 15.75 -27.52 24.56
C LYS A 103 17.16 -27.03 24.17
N HIS A 104 17.60 -27.26 22.93
CA HIS A 104 18.91 -26.79 22.48
C HIS A 104 19.00 -25.26 22.33
N PHE A 105 17.88 -24.56 22.23
CA PHE A 105 17.82 -23.11 22.29
C PHE A 105 17.70 -22.59 23.73
N LEU A 106 16.94 -23.30 24.57
CA LEU A 106 16.56 -22.85 25.91
C LEU A 106 17.55 -23.23 27.01
N ASP A 107 18.10 -24.45 26.99
CA ASP A 107 19.03 -24.94 28.02
C ASP A 107 20.25 -24.00 28.19
N PRO A 108 20.86 -23.45 27.11
CA PRO A 108 21.98 -22.52 27.23
C PRO A 108 21.66 -21.19 27.94
N LEU A 109 20.39 -20.81 28.06
CA LEU A 109 19.99 -19.60 28.79
C LEU A 109 20.16 -19.77 30.30
N SER A 110 20.17 -21.01 30.78
CA SER A 110 20.37 -21.33 32.21
C SER A 110 21.84 -21.30 32.64
N TRP A 111 22.78 -21.10 31.72
CA TRP A 111 24.21 -21.12 32.04
C TRP A 111 24.63 -19.89 32.86
N ASP A 112 25.54 -20.12 33.81
CA ASP A 112 26.03 -19.10 34.72
C ASP A 112 26.78 -17.96 34.01
N MET A 113 27.35 -18.26 32.83
CA MET A 113 28.07 -17.30 31.99
C MET A 113 27.46 -17.24 30.59
N PRO A 114 27.47 -16.05 29.94
CA PRO A 114 27.07 -15.94 28.55
C PRO A 114 27.99 -16.78 27.65
N PRO A 115 27.49 -17.23 26.49
CA PRO A 115 28.28 -17.99 25.53
C PRO A 115 29.36 -17.11 24.91
N HIS A 116 30.25 -17.76 24.15
CA HIS A 116 31.31 -17.09 23.41
C HIS A 116 30.77 -15.91 22.57
N LYS A 117 31.53 -14.80 22.50
CA LYS A 117 31.13 -13.56 21.79
C LYS A 117 30.62 -13.80 20.37
N ALA A 118 31.20 -14.74 19.65
CA ALA A 118 30.75 -15.11 18.30
C ALA A 118 29.28 -15.60 18.25
N VAL A 119 28.81 -16.28 19.30
CA VAL A 119 27.41 -16.71 19.45
C VAL A 119 26.53 -15.50 19.77
N VAL A 120 27.00 -14.61 20.64
CA VAL A 120 26.30 -13.36 20.99
C VAL A 120 26.10 -12.48 19.75
N SER A 121 27.12 -12.34 18.90
CA SER A 121 27.02 -11.63 17.62
C SER A 121 26.02 -12.26 16.65
N VAL A 122 25.87 -13.59 16.65
CA VAL A 122 24.85 -14.27 15.84
C VAL A 122 23.45 -13.96 16.33
N VAL A 123 23.20 -14.00 17.65
CA VAL A 123 21.86 -13.68 18.17
C VAL A 123 21.50 -12.21 17.98
N GLU A 124 22.47 -11.30 18.11
CA GLU A 124 22.29 -9.88 17.76
C GLU A 124 21.88 -9.74 16.29
N ALA A 125 22.60 -10.41 15.37
CA ALA A 125 22.28 -10.41 13.96
C ALA A 125 20.85 -10.93 13.69
N VAL A 126 20.44 -12.01 14.37
CA VAL A 126 19.08 -12.56 14.25
C VAL A 126 18.03 -11.56 14.74
N LEU A 127 18.24 -10.92 15.89
CA LEU A 127 17.31 -9.92 16.42
C LEU A 127 17.16 -8.73 15.46
N LEU A 128 18.25 -8.29 14.84
CA LEU A 128 18.25 -7.23 13.82
C LEU A 128 17.53 -7.64 12.52
N LEU A 129 17.67 -8.90 12.08
CA LEU A 129 16.92 -9.45 10.94
C LEU A 129 15.40 -9.43 11.19
N PHE A 130 14.97 -9.57 12.45
CA PHE A 130 13.57 -9.44 12.87
C PHE A 130 13.16 -8.01 13.24
N ASP A 131 14.01 -7.02 12.99
CA ASP A 131 13.78 -5.61 13.33
C ASP A 131 13.43 -5.37 14.81
N VAL A 132 14.04 -6.16 15.70
CA VAL A 132 13.86 -5.99 17.14
C VAL A 132 14.63 -4.74 17.56
N PRO A 133 13.99 -3.75 18.23
CA PRO A 133 14.69 -2.56 18.68
C PRO A 133 15.67 -2.91 19.80
N LEU A 134 16.96 -2.67 19.55
CA LEU A 134 18.04 -2.93 20.50
C LEU A 134 18.60 -1.61 21.05
N PRO A 135 18.83 -1.50 22.37
CA PRO A 135 19.58 -0.38 22.94
C PRO A 135 20.99 -0.23 22.33
N PRO A 136 21.48 1.01 22.14
CA PRO A 136 22.72 1.30 21.39
C PRO A 136 24.01 0.85 22.09
N LYS A 137 23.96 0.55 23.39
CA LYS A 137 25.11 0.04 24.17
C LYS A 137 24.63 -1.09 25.05
N LEU A 138 24.82 -2.31 24.59
CA LEU A 138 24.52 -3.53 25.34
C LEU A 138 25.81 -4.26 25.67
N SER A 139 25.89 -4.80 26.88
CA SER A 139 26.91 -5.80 27.20
C SER A 139 26.56 -7.14 26.54
N ASP A 140 27.55 -7.99 26.31
CA ASP A 140 27.32 -9.34 25.78
C ASP A 140 26.37 -10.14 26.69
N GLU A 141 26.40 -9.87 28.00
CA GLU A 141 25.52 -10.49 28.99
C GLU A 141 24.07 -10.02 28.86
N ASP A 142 23.84 -8.71 28.72
CA ASP A 142 22.49 -8.14 28.54
C ASP A 142 21.89 -8.58 27.20
N MET A 143 22.70 -8.61 26.14
CA MET A 143 22.29 -9.11 24.83
C MET A 143 21.80 -10.55 24.94
N TRP A 144 22.54 -11.41 25.65
CA TRP A 144 22.19 -12.81 25.82
C TRP A 144 20.98 -13.04 26.73
N ARG A 145 20.99 -12.45 27.93
CA ARG A 145 19.99 -12.74 28.97
C ARG A 145 18.72 -11.91 28.80
N ALA A 146 18.85 -10.62 28.57
CA ALA A 146 17.72 -9.69 28.55
C ALA A 146 17.08 -9.60 27.16
N CYS A 147 17.88 -9.44 26.10
CA CYS A 147 17.33 -9.30 24.75
C CYS A 147 17.00 -10.66 24.14
N TRP A 148 18.01 -11.50 23.92
CA TRP A 148 17.85 -12.80 23.29
C TRP A 148 17.00 -13.74 24.15
N GLY A 149 17.33 -13.91 25.44
CA GLY A 149 16.62 -14.82 26.34
C GLY A 149 15.10 -14.58 26.39
N LEU A 150 14.68 -13.32 26.57
CA LEU A 150 13.25 -12.97 26.57
C LEU A 150 12.60 -13.19 25.20
N TRP A 151 13.29 -12.80 24.13
CA TRP A 151 12.77 -12.93 22.77
C TRP A 151 12.61 -14.39 22.38
N ILE A 152 13.62 -15.22 22.58
CA ILE A 152 13.62 -16.61 22.14
C ILE A 152 12.63 -17.46 22.94
N VAL A 153 12.52 -17.27 24.26
CA VAL A 153 11.52 -17.98 25.10
C VAL A 153 10.12 -17.66 24.62
N LYS A 154 9.77 -16.37 24.52
CA LYS A 154 8.45 -15.91 24.09
C LYS A 154 8.07 -16.50 22.73
N ASN A 155 9.00 -16.47 21.78
CA ASN A 155 8.70 -16.88 20.41
C ASN A 155 8.72 -18.42 20.25
N ILE A 156 9.63 -19.15 20.90
CA ILE A 156 9.67 -20.63 20.83
C ILE A 156 8.44 -21.26 21.50
N GLU A 157 7.95 -20.67 22.61
CA GLU A 157 6.76 -21.14 23.31
C GLU A 157 5.46 -20.84 22.56
N ALA A 158 5.37 -19.66 21.92
CA ALA A 158 4.23 -19.30 21.07
C ALA A 158 4.02 -20.26 19.88
N HIS A 159 5.08 -20.96 19.47
CA HIS A 159 5.03 -22.00 18.44
C HIS A 159 4.92 -23.42 19.03
N SER A 160 4.17 -23.61 20.11
CA SER A 160 3.96 -24.90 20.78
C SER A 160 3.37 -26.00 19.88
N SER A 161 2.55 -25.65 18.89
CA SER A 161 2.00 -26.54 17.85
C SER A 161 2.74 -26.49 16.50
N GLY A 162 3.82 -25.71 16.40
CA GLY A 162 4.40 -25.25 15.11
C GLY A 162 5.86 -25.64 14.88
N TRP A 163 6.28 -26.80 15.38
CA TRP A 163 7.55 -27.43 14.95
C TRP A 163 7.30 -28.65 14.04
N GLU A 164 6.04 -28.93 13.75
CA GLU A 164 5.58 -30.11 13.02
C GLU A 164 5.52 -29.82 11.52
N TRP A 165 6.69 -29.79 10.86
CA TRP A 165 6.80 -29.73 9.39
C TRP A 165 5.99 -30.85 8.70
N MET A 166 5.84 -31.98 9.39
CA MET A 166 5.24 -33.22 8.87
C MET A 166 3.72 -33.17 8.66
N ALA A 167 3.00 -32.17 9.18
CA ALA A 167 1.53 -32.18 9.14
C ALA A 167 0.89 -31.21 8.14
N HIS A 168 1.58 -30.13 7.73
CA HIS A 168 0.93 -29.01 7.02
C HIS A 168 1.48 -28.65 5.64
N ASN A 169 2.50 -29.34 5.11
CA ASN A 169 3.14 -29.03 3.81
C ASN A 169 3.59 -27.55 3.65
N GLU A 170 3.63 -26.79 4.74
CA GLU A 170 4.09 -25.41 4.79
C GLU A 170 5.02 -25.24 5.98
N PRO A 171 6.09 -24.44 5.85
CA PRO A 171 6.99 -24.18 6.95
C PRO A 171 6.32 -23.15 7.87
N ILE A 172 5.55 -23.63 8.84
CA ILE A 172 5.01 -22.82 9.94
C ILE A 172 6.03 -22.94 11.08
N GLY A 173 6.77 -21.86 11.39
CA GLY A 173 7.76 -21.85 12.46
C GLY A 173 8.41 -20.46 12.63
N LEU A 174 9.22 -20.29 13.67
CA LEU A 174 9.82 -18.99 14.01
C LEU A 174 10.73 -18.44 12.89
N PHE A 175 11.50 -19.33 12.25
CA PHE A 175 12.56 -18.95 11.31
C PHE A 175 12.19 -19.21 9.84
N THR A 176 10.91 -19.45 9.53
CA THR A 176 10.48 -20.02 8.24
C THR A 176 10.14 -19.02 7.16
N LYS A 177 10.16 -17.71 7.46
CA LYS A 177 9.68 -16.66 6.55
C LYS A 177 10.77 -15.63 6.26
N PRO A 178 11.72 -15.92 5.36
CA PRO A 178 12.79 -14.98 5.02
C PRO A 178 12.27 -13.67 4.42
N TYR A 179 11.11 -13.71 3.74
CA TYR A 179 10.43 -12.52 3.18
C TYR A 179 9.78 -11.60 4.23
N ALA A 180 9.74 -12.00 5.49
CA ALA A 180 9.27 -11.15 6.59
C ALA A 180 10.43 -10.48 7.35
N LEU A 181 11.68 -10.74 6.95
CA LEU A 181 12.86 -10.16 7.56
C LEU A 181 13.12 -8.74 7.03
N SER A 182 13.74 -7.92 7.87
CA SER A 182 14.02 -6.52 7.57
C SER A 182 15.39 -6.33 6.93
N VAL A 183 15.44 -5.50 5.89
CA VAL A 183 16.69 -5.03 5.26
C VAL A 183 17.32 -3.85 5.99
N ALA A 184 16.60 -3.20 6.92
CA ALA A 184 17.02 -1.93 7.54
C ALA A 184 18.36 -2.01 8.28
N ASN A 185 18.71 -3.18 8.81
CA ASN A 185 19.93 -3.41 9.57
C ASN A 185 20.92 -4.34 8.85
N LEU A 186 20.78 -4.52 7.52
CA LEU A 186 21.53 -5.52 6.76
C LEU A 186 23.06 -5.32 6.85
N ASP A 187 23.54 -4.09 6.74
CA ASP A 187 24.98 -3.79 6.84
C ASP A 187 25.57 -4.23 8.19
N ARG A 188 24.84 -3.92 9.28
CA ARG A 188 25.23 -4.31 10.63
C ARG A 188 25.18 -5.81 10.82
N VAL A 189 24.17 -6.48 10.27
CA VAL A 189 24.07 -7.95 10.26
C VAL A 189 25.28 -8.57 9.55
N CYS A 190 25.64 -8.05 8.38
CA CYS A 190 26.81 -8.50 7.63
C CYS A 190 28.11 -8.32 8.42
N GLU A 191 28.30 -7.17 9.08
CA GLU A 191 29.45 -6.90 9.94
C GLU A 191 29.54 -7.92 11.09
N LEU A 192 28.43 -8.15 11.80
CA LEU A 192 28.34 -9.11 12.91
C LEU A 192 28.69 -10.54 12.45
N LEU A 193 28.20 -10.96 11.28
CA LEU A 193 28.50 -12.28 10.72
C LEU A 193 29.98 -12.41 10.33
N GLN A 194 30.62 -11.34 9.84
CA GLN A 194 32.07 -11.36 9.59
C GLN A 194 32.86 -11.44 10.91
N ILE A 195 32.47 -10.66 11.93
CA ILE A 195 33.04 -10.76 13.28
C ILE A 195 32.93 -12.19 13.80
N THR A 196 31.77 -12.83 13.68
CA THR A 196 31.55 -14.22 14.06
C THR A 196 32.50 -15.17 13.32
N ARG A 197 32.67 -15.02 12.00
CA ARG A 197 33.59 -15.85 11.20
C ARG A 197 35.05 -15.71 11.64
N HIS A 198 35.48 -14.50 11.98
CA HIS A 198 36.83 -14.23 12.47
C HIS A 198 37.07 -14.77 13.88
N LEU A 199 36.10 -14.59 14.78
CA LEU A 199 36.23 -15.01 16.18
C LEU A 199 36.05 -16.51 16.38
N ALA A 200 35.16 -17.15 15.60
CA ALA A 200 34.85 -18.56 15.74
C ALA A 200 34.52 -19.20 14.38
N PRO A 201 35.53 -19.69 13.64
CA PRO A 201 35.31 -20.39 12.36
C PRO A 201 34.47 -21.67 12.56
N PRO A 202 33.94 -22.30 11.49
CA PRO A 202 32.99 -23.41 11.58
C PRO A 202 33.43 -24.60 12.47
N GLY A 203 34.73 -24.88 12.56
CA GLY A 203 35.29 -25.92 13.42
C GLY A 203 35.58 -25.51 14.88
N HIS A 204 35.24 -24.28 15.27
CA HIS A 204 35.52 -23.78 16.62
C HIS A 204 34.71 -24.53 17.69
N ARG A 205 35.30 -24.72 18.88
CA ARG A 205 34.70 -25.52 19.97
C ARG A 205 33.39 -24.94 20.50
N CYS A 206 33.19 -23.63 20.42
CA CYS A 206 31.95 -22.99 20.89
C CYS A 206 30.69 -23.51 20.18
N TRP A 207 30.81 -23.92 18.92
CA TRP A 207 29.70 -24.44 18.11
C TRP A 207 29.32 -25.87 18.50
N HIS A 208 30.29 -26.68 18.94
CA HIS A 208 30.08 -28.09 19.28
C HIS A 208 29.10 -28.27 20.46
N HIS A 209 29.10 -27.31 21.40
CA HIS A 209 28.22 -27.35 22.57
C HIS A 209 26.87 -26.66 22.33
N LEU A 210 26.69 -26.01 21.18
CA LEU A 210 25.52 -25.20 20.84
C LEU A 210 25.06 -25.53 19.39
N PRO A 211 24.57 -26.75 19.13
CA PRO A 211 24.20 -27.18 17.77
C PRO A 211 23.09 -26.31 17.18
N ALA A 212 22.08 -25.95 17.97
CA ALA A 212 21.01 -25.04 17.54
C ALA A 212 21.52 -23.66 17.10
N TYR A 213 22.51 -23.12 17.81
CA TYR A 213 23.11 -21.82 17.47
C TYR A 213 24.08 -21.90 16.30
N THR A 214 24.60 -23.10 16.01
CA THR A 214 25.36 -23.37 14.79
C THR A 214 24.44 -23.33 13.57
N SER A 215 23.29 -24.00 13.65
CA SER A 215 22.25 -23.91 12.62
C SER A 215 21.71 -22.48 12.48
N LEU A 216 21.58 -21.75 13.59
CA LEU A 216 21.14 -20.36 13.60
C LEU A 216 22.15 -19.42 12.93
N ARG A 217 23.46 -19.63 13.13
CA ARG A 217 24.52 -18.91 12.43
C ARG A 217 24.41 -19.12 10.92
N ASP A 218 24.25 -20.37 10.50
CA ASP A 218 24.19 -20.72 9.08
C ASP A 218 22.92 -20.14 8.42
N TRP A 219 21.79 -20.20 9.14
CA TRP A 219 20.54 -19.55 8.73
C TRP A 219 20.66 -18.04 8.62
N ALA A 220 21.22 -17.36 9.63
CA ALA A 220 21.41 -15.92 9.61
C ALA A 220 22.31 -15.49 8.43
N GLY A 221 23.35 -16.28 8.15
CA GLY A 221 24.20 -16.09 6.97
C GLY A 221 23.45 -16.27 5.64
N ALA A 222 22.60 -17.30 5.53
CA ALA A 222 21.76 -17.52 4.35
C ALA A 222 20.73 -16.40 4.16
N CYS A 223 20.08 -15.95 5.24
CA CYS A 223 19.13 -14.84 5.22
C CYS A 223 19.80 -13.52 4.86
N ALA A 224 21.00 -13.24 5.35
CA ALA A 224 21.76 -12.05 4.96
C ALA A 224 22.08 -12.08 3.46
N ALA A 225 22.53 -13.21 2.91
CA ALA A 225 22.78 -13.36 1.48
C ALA A 225 21.49 -13.21 0.64
N TYR A 226 20.37 -13.75 1.12
CA TYR A 226 19.06 -13.59 0.50
C TYR A 226 18.60 -12.13 0.48
N LEU A 227 18.66 -11.44 1.62
CA LEU A 227 18.26 -10.04 1.72
C LEU A 227 19.18 -9.13 0.91
N HIS A 228 20.49 -9.40 0.91
CA HIS A 228 21.44 -8.69 0.05
C HIS A 228 21.11 -8.85 -1.43
N MET A 229 20.70 -10.05 -1.87
CA MET A 229 20.20 -10.28 -3.22
C MET A 229 18.92 -9.52 -3.51
N VAL A 230 17.94 -9.54 -2.60
CA VAL A 230 16.67 -8.82 -2.78
C VAL A 230 16.87 -7.32 -2.85
N GLU A 231 17.75 -6.76 -2.02
CA GLU A 231 17.99 -5.32 -1.90
C GLU A 231 18.83 -4.76 -3.05
N HIS A 232 19.84 -5.49 -3.51
CA HIS A 232 20.85 -4.94 -4.41
C HIS A 232 20.75 -5.45 -5.85
N CYS A 233 19.93 -6.45 -6.15
CA CYS A 233 19.69 -6.90 -7.53
C CYS A 233 18.78 -5.89 -8.26
N LEU A 234 19.32 -5.23 -9.28
CA LEU A 234 18.62 -4.20 -10.06
C LEU A 234 17.85 -4.79 -11.26
N PRO A 235 16.78 -4.13 -11.74
CA PRO A 235 16.01 -4.54 -12.92
C PRO A 235 16.82 -4.79 -14.19
N GLU A 236 17.91 -4.06 -14.35
CA GLU A 236 18.80 -4.10 -15.51
C GLU A 236 19.72 -5.33 -15.52
N PHE A 237 19.79 -6.09 -14.43
CA PHE A 237 20.63 -7.29 -14.34
C PHE A 237 19.97 -8.49 -14.99
N HIS A 238 20.76 -9.32 -15.69
CA HIS A 238 20.27 -10.49 -16.43
C HIS A 238 19.46 -11.48 -15.57
N GLY A 239 19.79 -11.60 -14.28
CA GLY A 239 19.11 -12.49 -13.33
C GLY A 239 17.86 -11.90 -12.66
N PHE A 240 17.50 -10.64 -12.88
CA PHE A 240 16.49 -9.96 -12.06
C PHE A 240 15.10 -10.59 -12.12
N GLU A 241 14.59 -10.91 -13.32
CA GLU A 241 13.25 -11.52 -13.46
C GLU A 241 13.18 -12.88 -12.77
N ALA A 242 14.28 -13.64 -12.84
CA ALA A 242 14.47 -14.90 -12.16
C ALA A 242 14.45 -14.74 -10.64
N VAL A 243 15.21 -13.78 -10.11
CA VAL A 243 15.25 -13.42 -8.69
C VAL A 243 13.86 -13.04 -8.22
N GLN A 244 13.17 -12.14 -8.92
CA GLN A 244 11.81 -11.72 -8.58
C GLN A 244 10.86 -12.91 -8.46
N LYS A 245 10.91 -13.86 -9.39
CA LYS A 245 10.08 -15.09 -9.32
C LYS A 245 10.41 -15.96 -8.10
N LEU A 246 11.69 -16.07 -7.74
CA LEU A 246 12.16 -16.90 -6.63
C LEU A 246 11.88 -16.27 -5.26
N VAL A 247 12.01 -14.95 -5.13
CA VAL A 247 11.86 -14.24 -3.85
C VAL A 247 10.42 -13.84 -3.58
N THR A 248 9.58 -13.77 -4.61
CA THR A 248 8.14 -13.53 -4.42
C THR A 248 7.56 -14.65 -3.56
N PRO A 249 6.91 -14.33 -2.42
CA PRO A 249 6.29 -15.33 -1.57
C PRO A 249 5.35 -16.23 -2.38
N PRO A 250 5.33 -17.55 -2.15
CA PRO A 250 4.38 -18.42 -2.82
C PRO A 250 2.96 -17.90 -2.56
N LYS A 251 2.16 -17.83 -3.62
CA LYS A 251 0.77 -17.39 -3.51
C LYS A 251 0.05 -18.37 -2.60
N ARG A 252 -0.29 -17.94 -1.38
CA ARG A 252 -1.06 -18.74 -0.41
C ARG A 252 -2.25 -19.38 -1.09
N THR A 253 -2.41 -20.68 -0.89
CA THR A 253 -3.54 -21.41 -1.42
C THR A 253 -4.81 -21.00 -0.66
N PRO A 254 -6.01 -21.18 -1.23
CA PRO A 254 -7.27 -20.91 -0.53
C PRO A 254 -7.48 -21.67 0.78
N LYS A 255 -6.63 -22.66 1.08
CA LYS A 255 -6.63 -23.40 2.34
C LYS A 255 -5.90 -22.67 3.47
N GLU A 256 -5.01 -21.72 3.18
CA GLU A 256 -4.12 -21.06 4.16
C GLU A 256 -4.55 -19.62 4.47
N ASN A 257 -5.42 -19.04 3.63
CA ASN A 257 -5.85 -17.68 3.81
C ASN A 257 -6.69 -17.48 5.08
N VAL A 258 -6.38 -16.40 5.78
CA VAL A 258 -7.12 -15.93 6.96
C VAL A 258 -8.29 -15.06 6.52
N TRP A 259 -8.07 -14.18 5.55
CA TRP A 259 -9.09 -13.29 5.02
C TRP A 259 -9.58 -13.71 3.64
N PHE A 260 -10.89 -13.66 3.48
CA PHE A 260 -11.57 -13.91 2.22
C PHE A 260 -12.36 -12.67 1.82
N ARG A 261 -12.11 -12.17 0.60
CA ARG A 261 -12.97 -11.15 -0.02
C ARG A 261 -14.16 -11.83 -0.67
N CYS A 262 -15.34 -11.38 -0.29
CA CYS A 262 -16.60 -11.81 -0.85
C CYS A 262 -17.32 -10.61 -1.46
N GLU A 263 -18.29 -10.90 -2.32
CA GLU A 263 -19.11 -9.89 -2.98
C GLU A 263 -20.57 -10.29 -2.84
N SER A 264 -21.42 -9.33 -2.42
CA SER A 264 -22.87 -9.52 -2.35
C SER A 264 -23.48 -9.59 -3.75
N GLU A 265 -24.75 -9.99 -3.86
CA GLU A 265 -25.48 -9.99 -5.13
C GLU A 265 -25.51 -8.60 -5.79
N ASP A 266 -25.54 -7.54 -4.99
CA ASP A 266 -25.51 -6.14 -5.43
C ASP A 266 -24.08 -5.62 -5.75
N GLY A 267 -23.09 -6.49 -5.72
CA GLY A 267 -21.70 -6.15 -6.01
C GLY A 267 -20.96 -5.44 -4.87
N VAL A 268 -21.43 -5.51 -3.62
CA VAL A 268 -20.77 -4.86 -2.49
C VAL A 268 -19.74 -5.82 -1.90
N ALA A 269 -18.48 -5.37 -1.82
CA ALA A 269 -17.43 -6.17 -1.22
C ALA A 269 -17.58 -6.23 0.31
N TYR A 270 -17.34 -7.41 0.87
CA TYR A 270 -17.21 -7.64 2.31
C TYR A 270 -16.10 -8.67 2.58
N PHE A 271 -15.58 -8.68 3.80
CA PHE A 271 -14.39 -9.43 4.17
C PHE A 271 -14.68 -10.37 5.33
N TYR A 272 -14.46 -11.66 5.12
CA TYR A 272 -14.63 -12.69 6.14
C TYR A 272 -13.28 -13.09 6.75
N ASN A 273 -13.19 -13.07 8.07
CA ASN A 273 -12.06 -13.61 8.82
C ASN A 273 -12.35 -15.05 9.24
N ARG A 274 -11.53 -16.00 8.78
CA ARG A 274 -11.67 -17.42 9.11
C ARG A 274 -11.34 -17.75 10.56
N LEU A 275 -10.38 -17.05 11.16
CA LEU A 275 -9.94 -17.29 12.54
C LEU A 275 -10.97 -16.78 13.55
N TYR A 276 -11.41 -15.53 13.37
CA TYR A 276 -12.39 -14.89 14.25
C TYR A 276 -13.84 -15.20 13.88
N GLN A 277 -14.07 -15.84 12.73
CA GLN A 277 -15.40 -16.16 12.21
C GLN A 277 -16.32 -14.93 12.17
N SER A 278 -15.76 -13.79 11.75
CA SER A 278 -16.45 -12.51 11.72
C SER A 278 -16.42 -11.90 10.33
N ILE A 279 -17.39 -11.03 10.05
CA ILE A 279 -17.48 -10.29 8.80
C ILE A 279 -17.22 -8.82 9.08
N THR A 280 -16.46 -8.19 8.19
CA THR A 280 -16.22 -6.75 8.18
C THR A 280 -16.55 -6.20 6.81
N LEU A 281 -17.07 -4.97 6.77
CA LEU A 281 -17.49 -4.32 5.53
C LEU A 281 -16.37 -3.52 4.87
N ASP A 282 -15.36 -3.16 5.66
CA ASP A 282 -14.24 -2.36 5.23
C ASP A 282 -12.99 -3.25 5.16
N ARG A 283 -12.07 -2.92 4.24
CA ARG A 283 -10.89 -3.75 4.01
C ARG A 283 -9.97 -3.72 5.24
N PRO A 284 -9.65 -4.87 5.85
CA PRO A 284 -8.76 -4.90 7.01
C PRO A 284 -7.32 -4.56 6.61
N HIS A 285 -6.54 -4.03 7.55
CA HIS A 285 -5.16 -3.59 7.30
C HIS A 285 -4.22 -4.76 6.97
N ASP A 286 -4.48 -5.93 7.54
CA ASP A 286 -3.75 -7.19 7.35
C ASP A 286 -4.36 -8.09 6.26
N PHE A 287 -5.15 -7.52 5.35
CA PHE A 287 -5.87 -8.29 4.33
C PHE A 287 -4.93 -9.03 3.37
N ASP A 288 -4.89 -10.36 3.51
CA ASP A 288 -4.08 -11.29 2.72
C ASP A 288 -4.87 -12.01 1.60
N GLY A 289 -6.13 -11.64 1.38
CA GLY A 289 -7.07 -12.31 0.48
C GLY A 289 -7.16 -11.79 -0.96
N ALA A 290 -6.28 -10.87 -1.38
CA ALA A 290 -6.48 -10.10 -2.62
C ALA A 290 -6.44 -10.94 -3.91
N HIS A 291 -5.66 -12.02 -3.91
CA HIS A 291 -5.48 -12.93 -5.04
C HIS A 291 -6.49 -14.08 -5.09
N ILE A 292 -7.29 -14.26 -4.03
CA ILE A 292 -8.33 -15.29 -3.97
C ILE A 292 -9.62 -14.73 -4.54
N THR A 293 -10.03 -15.26 -5.68
CA THR A 293 -11.34 -14.96 -6.25
C THR A 293 -12.43 -15.65 -5.44
N GLN A 294 -13.62 -15.04 -5.36
CA GLN A 294 -14.77 -15.62 -4.66
C GLN A 294 -15.11 -17.04 -5.15
N LYS A 295 -14.86 -17.33 -6.43
CA LYS A 295 -15.05 -18.66 -7.05
C LYS A 295 -14.06 -19.71 -6.55
N SER A 296 -12.88 -19.30 -6.09
CA SER A 296 -11.83 -20.18 -5.56
C SER A 296 -11.95 -20.47 -4.06
N ILE A 297 -12.95 -19.92 -3.38
CA ILE A 297 -13.21 -20.18 -1.95
C ILE A 297 -13.76 -21.61 -1.77
N PRO A 298 -13.14 -22.47 -0.93
CA PRO A 298 -13.64 -23.81 -0.63
C PRO A 298 -15.10 -23.80 -0.17
N SER A 299 -15.89 -24.83 -0.55
CA SER A 299 -17.31 -24.93 -0.22
C SER A 299 -17.60 -24.83 1.28
N VAL A 300 -16.80 -25.51 2.10
CA VAL A 300 -16.91 -25.49 3.57
C VAL A 300 -16.75 -24.07 4.14
N ILE A 301 -15.88 -23.25 3.55
CA ILE A 301 -15.69 -21.86 3.98
C ILE A 301 -16.86 -20.99 3.50
N ARG A 302 -17.37 -21.22 2.28
CA ARG A 302 -18.56 -20.54 1.78
C ARG A 302 -19.80 -20.80 2.64
N GLU A 303 -19.98 -22.03 3.11
CA GLU A 303 -21.06 -22.39 4.04
C GLU A 303 -20.93 -21.62 5.36
N ARG A 304 -19.73 -21.58 5.96
CA ARG A 304 -19.48 -20.80 7.18
C ARG A 304 -19.68 -19.29 6.98
N ILE A 305 -19.26 -18.74 5.85
CA ILE A 305 -19.52 -17.34 5.51
C ILE A 305 -21.03 -17.08 5.47
N ALA A 306 -21.79 -17.97 4.83
CA ALA A 306 -23.24 -17.86 4.76
C ALA A 306 -23.88 -17.94 6.15
N GLU A 307 -23.44 -18.88 7.00
CA GLU A 307 -23.92 -19.02 8.38
C GLU A 307 -23.68 -17.75 9.22
N VAL A 308 -22.45 -17.21 9.19
CA VAL A 308 -22.09 -15.99 9.92
C VAL A 308 -22.88 -14.78 9.39
N LEU A 309 -23.04 -14.67 8.07
CA LEU A 309 -23.80 -13.59 7.45
C LEU A 309 -25.30 -13.67 7.78
N GLN A 310 -25.87 -14.88 7.89
CA GLN A 310 -27.26 -15.08 8.29
C GLN A 310 -27.48 -14.79 9.78
N ALA A 311 -26.49 -15.13 10.62
CA ALA A 311 -26.55 -14.84 12.05
C ALA A 311 -26.44 -13.33 12.35
N ASP A 312 -25.65 -12.58 11.58
CA ASP A 312 -25.44 -11.16 11.78
C ASP A 312 -26.42 -10.28 10.96
N VAL A 313 -27.59 -10.06 11.56
CA VAL A 313 -28.66 -9.22 11.00
C VAL A 313 -28.18 -7.79 10.75
N SER A 314 -27.29 -7.26 11.58
CA SER A 314 -26.82 -5.87 11.49
C SER A 314 -25.95 -5.65 10.25
N THR A 315 -25.01 -6.56 10.03
CA THR A 315 -24.13 -6.56 8.85
C THR A 315 -24.92 -6.77 7.56
N ARG A 316 -25.93 -7.64 7.57
CA ARG A 316 -26.81 -7.86 6.40
C ARG A 316 -27.60 -6.60 6.02
N LEU A 317 -28.22 -5.92 6.98
CA LEU A 317 -28.97 -4.69 6.72
C LEU A 317 -28.07 -3.58 6.18
N GLU A 318 -26.85 -3.47 6.70
CA GLU A 318 -25.87 -2.49 6.20
C GLU A 318 -25.36 -2.85 4.79
N LEU A 319 -25.19 -4.14 4.46
CA LEU A 319 -24.91 -4.59 3.10
C LEU A 319 -26.02 -4.25 2.12
N GLU A 320 -27.28 -4.50 2.47
CA GLU A 320 -28.43 -4.10 1.65
C GLU A 320 -28.49 -2.59 1.45
N ARG A 321 -28.19 -1.82 2.50
CA ARG A 321 -28.12 -0.36 2.42
C ARG A 321 -27.01 0.08 1.45
N ARG A 322 -25.80 -0.45 1.60
CA ARG A 322 -24.66 -0.16 0.70
C ARG A 322 -24.97 -0.61 -0.73
N GLY A 323 -25.65 -1.74 -0.92
CA GLY A 323 -26.09 -2.25 -2.22
C GLY A 323 -27.07 -1.32 -2.91
N LYS A 324 -28.13 -0.91 -2.20
CA LYS A 324 -29.10 0.10 -2.68
C LYS A 324 -28.42 1.42 -3.05
N LEU A 325 -27.46 1.87 -2.24
CA LEU A 325 -26.69 3.09 -2.55
C LEU A 325 -25.83 2.92 -3.81
N LYS A 326 -25.17 1.78 -3.98
CA LYS A 326 -24.36 1.48 -5.17
C LYS A 326 -25.21 1.40 -6.43
N ILE A 327 -26.34 0.68 -6.39
CA ILE A 327 -27.29 0.60 -7.50
C ILE A 327 -27.83 2.00 -7.82
N HIS A 328 -28.19 2.78 -6.80
CA HIS A 328 -28.65 4.15 -7.00
C HIS A 328 -27.58 5.04 -7.64
N ALA A 329 -26.31 4.91 -7.23
CA ALA A 329 -25.20 5.62 -7.85
C ALA A 329 -25.00 5.21 -9.32
N GLN A 330 -25.02 3.91 -9.63
CA GLN A 330 -24.93 3.41 -11.00
C GLN A 330 -26.07 3.92 -11.90
N LEU A 331 -27.29 3.96 -11.36
CA LEU A 331 -28.44 4.51 -12.09
C LEU A 331 -28.33 6.02 -12.32
N LEU A 332 -27.66 6.76 -11.42
CA LEU A 332 -27.37 8.18 -11.58
C LEU A 332 -26.26 8.43 -12.61
N ASP A 333 -25.25 7.56 -12.68
CA ASP A 333 -24.14 7.66 -13.65
C ASP A 333 -24.60 7.38 -15.09
N GLN A 334 -25.64 6.56 -15.25
CA GLN A 334 -26.28 6.28 -16.54
C GLN A 334 -27.37 7.29 -16.91
N ASP A 335 -27.60 8.28 -16.04
CA ASP A 335 -28.71 9.20 -16.21
C ASP A 335 -28.39 10.30 -17.22
N GLN A 336 -29.46 10.86 -17.76
CA GLN A 336 -29.36 12.06 -18.59
C GLN A 336 -29.44 13.29 -17.69
N TRP A 337 -28.35 14.04 -17.66
CA TRP A 337 -28.20 15.24 -16.86
C TRP A 337 -28.37 16.48 -17.72
N ILE A 338 -29.17 17.42 -17.25
CA ILE A 338 -29.37 18.70 -17.91
C ILE A 338 -28.53 19.75 -17.22
N GLU A 339 -27.61 20.38 -17.95
CA GLU A 339 -26.90 21.57 -17.49
C GLU A 339 -27.87 22.75 -17.49
N CYS A 340 -28.26 23.20 -16.31
CA CYS A 340 -29.16 24.32 -16.07
C CYS A 340 -28.38 25.56 -15.62
N PHE A 341 -28.98 26.74 -15.82
CA PHE A 341 -28.40 28.01 -15.40
C PHE A 341 -29.36 28.75 -14.47
N ASP A 342 -28.95 28.98 -13.21
CA ASP A 342 -29.72 29.82 -12.29
C ASP A 342 -29.38 31.30 -12.57
N THR A 343 -30.37 32.04 -13.05
CA THR A 343 -30.24 33.47 -13.39
C THR A 343 -30.09 34.37 -12.17
N ARG A 344 -30.50 33.93 -10.99
CA ARG A 344 -30.41 34.72 -9.75
C ARG A 344 -29.01 34.63 -9.15
N THR A 345 -28.44 33.44 -9.09
CA THR A 345 -27.09 33.22 -8.53
C THR A 345 -26.00 33.27 -9.60
N GLN A 346 -26.36 33.31 -10.89
CA GLN A 346 -25.45 33.26 -12.03
C GLN A 346 -24.56 32.00 -12.03
N THR A 347 -25.06 30.91 -11.44
CA THR A 347 -24.32 29.64 -11.33
C THR A 347 -24.99 28.54 -12.13
N LYS A 348 -24.16 27.67 -12.71
CA LYS A 348 -24.62 26.44 -13.35
C LYS A 348 -24.98 25.40 -12.29
N TYR A 349 -25.94 24.55 -12.59
CA TYR A 349 -26.28 23.37 -11.80
C TYR A 349 -26.80 22.27 -12.72
N TYR A 350 -26.70 21.01 -12.28
CA TYR A 350 -27.05 19.85 -13.07
C TYR A 350 -28.28 19.19 -12.48
N TYR A 351 -29.27 18.87 -13.33
CA TYR A 351 -30.51 18.24 -12.91
C TYR A 351 -30.74 16.91 -13.64
N SER A 352 -31.01 15.87 -12.86
CA SER A 352 -31.43 14.56 -13.35
C SER A 352 -32.96 14.50 -13.45
N ILE A 353 -33.49 14.26 -14.64
CA ILE A 353 -34.94 14.13 -14.84
C ILE A 353 -35.47 12.83 -14.25
N ARG A 354 -34.76 11.71 -14.44
CA ARG A 354 -35.28 10.39 -14.06
C ARG A 354 -35.33 10.20 -12.55
N HIS A 355 -34.37 10.77 -11.83
CA HIS A 355 -34.23 10.59 -10.38
C HIS A 355 -34.48 11.87 -9.57
N TYR A 356 -34.90 12.96 -10.21
CA TYR A 356 -35.27 14.24 -9.58
C TYR A 356 -34.19 14.81 -8.64
N LYS A 357 -32.91 14.59 -8.96
CA LYS A 357 -31.77 15.10 -8.19
C LYS A 357 -31.14 16.34 -8.80
N THR A 358 -30.61 17.21 -7.94
CA THR A 358 -29.82 18.38 -8.33
C THR A 358 -28.38 18.23 -7.82
N SER A 359 -27.42 18.66 -8.62
CA SER A 359 -25.99 18.73 -8.25
C SER A 359 -25.43 20.11 -8.60
N PRO A 360 -24.66 20.76 -7.71
CA PRO A 360 -24.01 22.03 -7.99
C PRO A 360 -22.77 21.86 -8.91
N THR A 361 -22.19 20.66 -8.95
CA THR A 361 -21.03 20.30 -9.78
C THR A 361 -21.43 19.30 -10.87
N PRO A 362 -20.72 19.27 -12.01
CA PRO A 362 -20.96 18.29 -13.05
C PRO A 362 -20.73 16.88 -12.49
N PRO A 363 -21.69 15.95 -12.62
CA PRO A 363 -21.47 14.52 -12.40
C PRO A 363 -20.31 13.99 -13.23
N GLU A 364 -19.59 12.99 -12.73
CA GLU A 364 -18.42 12.42 -13.41
C GLU A 364 -18.80 11.60 -14.66
N HIS A 365 -20.01 11.02 -14.66
CA HIS A 365 -20.55 10.16 -15.71
C HIS A 365 -22.01 10.53 -16.03
N GLY A 366 -22.41 10.41 -17.29
CA GLY A 366 -23.77 10.70 -17.76
C GLY A 366 -23.80 11.38 -19.13
N VAL A 367 -24.99 11.39 -19.77
CA VAL A 367 -25.20 12.13 -21.01
C VAL A 367 -25.62 13.55 -20.67
N PHE A 368 -24.80 14.53 -21.04
CA PHE A 368 -25.06 15.94 -20.80
C PHE A 368 -25.81 16.56 -21.95
N GLU A 369 -27.02 17.05 -21.68
CA GLU A 369 -27.78 17.85 -22.63
C GLU A 369 -27.80 19.31 -22.14
N ILE A 370 -27.46 20.24 -23.03
CA ILE A 370 -27.53 21.67 -22.73
C ILE A 370 -29.01 22.04 -22.56
N TYR A 371 -29.36 22.86 -21.55
CA TYR A 371 -30.77 23.25 -21.31
C TYR A 371 -31.51 23.82 -22.54
N ARG A 372 -30.77 24.36 -23.52
CA ARG A 372 -31.32 24.92 -24.77
C ARG A 372 -31.80 23.85 -25.74
N GLU A 373 -31.19 22.66 -25.70
CA GLU A 373 -31.47 21.53 -26.58
C GLU A 373 -32.49 20.58 -25.95
N SER A 374 -32.59 20.59 -24.60
CA SER A 374 -33.51 19.72 -23.88
C SER A 374 -34.98 20.07 -24.07
N PHE A 375 -35.70 19.17 -24.77
CA PHE A 375 -37.15 19.27 -24.99
C PHE A 375 -37.96 19.28 -23.68
N ALA A 376 -37.51 18.53 -22.68
CA ALA A 376 -38.14 18.47 -21.36
C ALA A 376 -38.02 19.80 -20.62
N TYR A 377 -36.83 20.41 -20.62
CA TYR A 377 -36.60 21.72 -20.00
C TYR A 377 -37.42 22.82 -20.68
N ALA A 378 -37.45 22.83 -22.02
CA ALA A 378 -38.27 23.75 -22.80
C ALA A 378 -39.78 23.61 -22.49
N SER A 379 -40.25 22.38 -22.28
CA SER A 379 -41.65 22.09 -21.94
C SER A 379 -42.03 22.58 -20.54
N VAL A 380 -41.15 22.39 -19.54
CA VAL A 380 -41.35 22.90 -18.18
C VAL A 380 -41.40 24.43 -18.15
N LEU A 381 -40.50 25.10 -18.88
CA LEU A 381 -40.53 26.56 -18.99
C LEU A 381 -41.83 27.08 -19.61
N ARG A 382 -42.33 26.41 -20.66
CA ARG A 382 -43.61 26.74 -21.29
C ARG A 382 -44.78 26.57 -20.32
N LEU A 383 -44.80 25.48 -19.54
CA LEU A 383 -45.82 25.24 -18.52
C LEU A 383 -45.77 26.29 -17.39
N GLN A 384 -44.58 26.62 -16.88
CA GLN A 384 -44.42 27.66 -15.87
C GLN A 384 -44.82 29.05 -16.40
N ALA A 385 -44.46 29.37 -17.65
CA ALA A 385 -44.87 30.61 -18.31
C ALA A 385 -46.39 30.67 -18.49
N ALA A 386 -47.02 29.57 -18.94
CA ALA A 386 -48.47 29.46 -19.07
C ALA A 386 -49.19 29.60 -17.72
N TYR A 387 -48.65 29.00 -16.65
CA TYR A 387 -49.20 29.12 -15.30
C TYR A 387 -49.08 30.55 -14.76
N ARG A 388 -47.91 31.19 -14.90
CA ARG A 388 -47.69 32.60 -14.51
C ARG A 388 -48.61 33.53 -15.30
N ARG A 389 -48.79 33.27 -16.59
CA ARG A 389 -49.72 34.01 -17.46
C ARG A 389 -51.16 33.86 -16.98
N ARG A 390 -51.65 32.64 -16.74
CA ARG A 390 -52.99 32.40 -16.17
C ARG A 390 -53.19 33.12 -14.84
N ARG A 391 -52.20 33.08 -13.94
CA ARG A 391 -52.28 33.76 -12.63
C ARG A 391 -52.32 35.29 -12.78
N LEU A 392 -51.61 35.85 -13.76
CA LEU A 392 -51.64 37.26 -14.09
C LEU A 392 -52.97 37.66 -14.74
N GLU A 393 -53.50 36.85 -15.66
CA GLU A 393 -54.81 37.03 -16.29
C GLU A 393 -55.93 37.01 -15.24
N GLN A 394 -55.90 36.08 -14.28
CA GLN A 394 -56.82 36.09 -13.15
C GLN A 394 -56.69 37.35 -12.30
N LYS A 395 -55.46 37.77 -11.93
CA LYS A 395 -55.25 39.00 -11.14
C LYS A 395 -55.71 40.25 -11.89
N THR A 396 -55.50 40.33 -13.20
CA THR A 396 -55.92 41.46 -14.03
C THR A 396 -57.42 41.47 -14.28
N GLN A 397 -58.06 40.31 -14.48
CA GLN A 397 -59.52 40.19 -14.53
C GLN A 397 -60.16 40.59 -13.20
N VAL A 398 -59.63 40.15 -12.06
CA VAL A 398 -60.09 40.59 -10.72
C VAL A 398 -59.93 42.10 -10.55
N ARG A 399 -58.82 42.70 -11.00
CA ARG A 399 -58.63 44.16 -10.98
C ARG A 399 -59.59 44.89 -11.92
N LYS A 400 -59.84 44.38 -13.13
CA LYS A 400 -60.83 44.95 -14.07
C LYS A 400 -62.26 44.85 -13.53
N ALA A 401 -62.63 43.73 -12.91
CA ALA A 401 -63.91 43.56 -12.24
C ALA A 401 -64.09 44.56 -11.07
N LYS A 402 -63.04 44.74 -10.25
CA LYS A 402 -63.00 45.80 -9.21
C LYS A 402 -63.09 47.22 -9.78
N ARG A 403 -62.55 47.45 -10.98
CA ARG A 403 -62.62 48.76 -11.66
C ARG A 403 -63.98 49.02 -12.31
N GLY A 404 -64.69 47.97 -12.74
CA GLY A 404 -66.07 48.03 -13.25
C GLY A 404 -67.13 48.19 -12.16
N THR A 405 -66.78 47.92 -10.89
CA THR A 405 -67.63 48.16 -9.71
C THR A 405 -67.38 49.52 -9.04
N LEU A 406 -66.38 50.28 -9.48
CA LEU A 406 -66.18 51.67 -9.05
C LEU A 406 -67.02 52.60 -9.94
N PRO A 407 -67.81 53.52 -9.36
CA PRO A 407 -68.67 54.40 -10.15
C PRO A 407 -67.81 55.26 -11.11
N SER A 408 -68.09 55.11 -12.41
CA SER A 408 -67.54 55.99 -13.44
C SER A 408 -68.07 57.40 -13.20
N PHE A 409 -67.19 58.41 -13.13
CA PHE A 409 -67.54 59.82 -12.92
C PHE A 409 -68.52 60.39 -13.99
N ALA A 410 -68.78 59.65 -15.07
CA ALA A 410 -69.77 60.03 -16.09
C ALA A 410 -71.24 59.96 -15.59
N THR A 411 -71.56 59.22 -14.52
CA THR A 411 -72.94 59.13 -14.00
C THR A 411 -73.34 60.26 -13.04
N PHE A 412 -72.42 61.15 -12.66
CA PHE A 412 -72.71 62.27 -11.76
C PHE A 412 -73.21 63.55 -12.45
N ALA A 413 -73.09 63.66 -13.78
CA ALA A 413 -73.45 64.89 -14.49
C ALA A 413 -74.96 65.06 -14.78
N SER A 414 -75.80 64.02 -14.64
CA SER A 414 -77.20 64.08 -15.11
C SER A 414 -78.28 64.21 -14.01
N LYS A 415 -77.93 64.33 -12.73
CA LYS A 415 -78.90 64.33 -11.60
C LYS A 415 -79.01 65.64 -10.81
N GLY A 416 -78.44 66.74 -11.29
CA GLY A 416 -78.40 68.02 -10.57
C GLY A 416 -79.49 69.05 -10.88
N ARG A 417 -80.55 68.74 -11.65
CA ARG A 417 -81.47 69.78 -12.16
C ARG A 417 -82.94 69.73 -11.71
N THR A 418 -83.30 68.90 -10.72
CA THR A 418 -84.69 68.85 -10.23
C THR A 418 -84.74 68.64 -8.73
N LYS A 419 -84.74 69.74 -7.97
CA LYS A 419 -85.50 69.96 -6.72
C LYS A 419 -85.06 71.27 -6.05
N ALA A 420 -85.43 72.39 -6.66
CA ALA A 420 -85.83 73.57 -5.92
C ALA A 420 -87.35 73.62 -6.07
N GLN A 421 -88.09 73.43 -4.96
CA GLN A 421 -89.50 73.72 -4.70
C GLN A 421 -90.08 72.64 -3.77
N HIS A 422 -90.11 72.97 -2.48
CA HIS A 422 -91.30 72.96 -1.63
C HIS A 422 -90.87 73.28 -0.19
N SER A 423 -90.89 74.57 0.13
CA SER A 423 -91.59 75.04 1.33
C SER A 423 -93.06 75.22 1.00
#